data_AF-A0A9X4AIP2-F1
#
_entry.id   AF-A0A9X4AIP2-F1
#
_cell.length_a   1.000
_cell.length_b   1.000
_cell.length_c   1.000
_cell.angle_alpha   90.00
_cell.angle_beta   90.00
_cell.angle_gamma   90.00
#
_symmetry.space_group_name_H-M   'P 1'
#
loop_
_entity.id
_entity.type
_entity.pdbx_description
1 polymer ?
#
loop_
_entity_poly.entity_id
_entity_poly.type
_entity_poly.pdbx_seq_one_letter_code
_entity_poly.pdbx_strand_id
1 'polypeptide(L)'
;MRKDNFKWLIMLGSLLGIIGLLFIFFSNNLGASLAEGWLVENEYEMSDYLSEVKKNTSIFIVTGSILLGIGLSTVVFAFYKVLNIKD
;
A
#
# COMPACT_ATOMS: atom_id res chain seq x y z
N MET A 1 -12.32 1.48 -24.92
CA MET A 1 -12.15 0.47 -23.83
C MET A 1 -13.48 -0.22 -23.63
N ARG A 2 -13.54 -1.56 -23.65
CA ARG A 2 -14.79 -2.29 -23.35
C ARG A 2 -15.26 -1.95 -21.93
N LYS A 3 -16.58 -1.87 -21.74
CA LYS A 3 -17.23 -1.52 -20.46
C LYS A 3 -16.76 -2.44 -19.32
N ASP A 4 -16.57 -3.73 -19.63
CA ASP A 4 -16.09 -4.74 -18.68
C ASP A 4 -14.65 -4.50 -18.24
N ASN A 5 -13.75 -4.19 -19.18
CA ASN A 5 -12.35 -3.89 -18.89
C ASN A 5 -12.20 -2.62 -18.03
N PHE A 6 -13.09 -1.65 -18.21
CA PHE A 6 -13.11 -0.43 -17.41
C PHE A 6 -13.58 -0.68 -15.98
N LYS A 7 -14.64 -1.51 -15.81
CA LYS A 7 -15.12 -1.92 -14.48
C LYS A 7 -14.04 -2.70 -13.71
N TRP A 8 -13.32 -3.59 -14.40
CA TRP A 8 -12.21 -4.35 -13.81
C TRP A 8 -11.07 -3.44 -13.33
N LEU A 9 -10.71 -2.43 -14.14
CA LEU A 9 -9.67 -1.47 -13.80
C LEU A 9 -10.04 -0.63 -12.56
N ILE A 10 -11.29 -0.19 -12.44
CA ILE A 10 -11.77 0.49 -11.22
C ILE A 10 -11.69 -0.45 -10.02
N MET A 11 -12.13 -1.70 -10.17
CA MET A 11 -12.10 -2.67 -9.07
C MET A 11 -10.68 -2.91 -8.56
N LEU A 12 -9.72 -3.12 -9.47
CA LEU A 12 -8.31 -3.28 -9.13
C LEU A 12 -7.73 -2.01 -8.49
N GLY A 13 -8.01 -0.83 -9.04
CA GLY A 13 -7.55 0.44 -8.47
C GLY A 13 -8.05 0.68 -7.05
N SER A 14 -9.35 0.44 -6.81
CA SER A 14 -9.93 0.54 -5.47
C SER A 14 -9.32 -0.45 -4.50
N LEU A 15 -9.08 -1.69 -4.94
CA LEU A 15 -8.48 -2.74 -4.11
C LEU A 15 -7.03 -2.40 -3.76
N LEU A 16 -6.24 -1.90 -4.71
CA LEU A 16 -4.89 -1.37 -4.46
C LEU A 16 -4.91 -0.19 -3.47
N GLY A 17 -5.89 0.71 -3.59
CA GLY A 17 -6.06 1.83 -2.66
C GLY A 17 -6.35 1.38 -1.23
N ILE A 18 -7.24 0.39 -1.07
CA ILE A 18 -7.57 -0.21 0.24
C ILE A 18 -6.35 -0.90 0.84
N ILE A 19 -5.63 -1.72 0.08
CA ILE A 19 -4.40 -2.37 0.54
C ILE A 19 -3.35 -1.31 0.93
N GLY A 20 -3.20 -0.26 0.13
CA GLY A 20 -2.30 0.84 0.43
C GLY A 20 -2.61 1.53 1.75
N LEU A 21 -3.90 1.80 2.03
CA LEU A 21 -4.33 2.33 3.33
C LEU A 21 -4.01 1.37 4.47
N LEU A 22 -4.31 0.07 4.32
CA LEU A 22 -3.99 -0.91 5.35
C LEU A 22 -2.48 -0.93 5.64
N PHE A 23 -1.63 -0.89 4.62
CA PHE A 23 -0.18 -0.85 4.82
C PHE A 23 0.27 0.40 5.57
N ILE A 24 -0.31 1.57 5.28
CA ILE A 24 0.04 2.81 5.99
C ILE A 24 -0.43 2.75 7.45
N PHE A 25 -1.70 2.42 7.70
CA PHE A 25 -2.29 2.43 9.04
C PHE A 25 -1.70 1.36 9.96
N PHE A 26 -1.39 0.18 9.40
CA PHE A 26 -0.82 -0.93 10.16
C PHE A 26 0.72 -1.01 10.04
N SER A 27 1.38 -0.04 9.42
CA SER A 27 2.84 -0.02 9.18
C SER A 27 3.68 -0.19 10.45
N ASN A 28 3.24 0.37 11.58
CA ASN A 28 3.93 0.22 12.86
C ASN A 28 3.87 -1.23 13.35
N ASN A 29 2.68 -1.86 13.33
CA ASN A 29 2.49 -3.23 13.78
C ASN A 29 3.17 -4.23 12.84
N LEU A 30 3.05 -4.01 11.53
CA LEU A 30 3.68 -4.85 10.51
C LEU A 30 5.21 -4.72 10.55
N GLY A 31 5.73 -3.50 10.73
CA GLY A 31 7.16 -3.25 10.85
C GLY A 31 7.76 -3.87 12.11
N ALA A 32 7.06 -3.76 13.24
CA ALA A 32 7.44 -4.42 14.48
C ALA A 32 7.43 -5.95 14.35
N SER A 33 6.36 -6.53 13.80
CA SER A 33 6.25 -7.99 13.61
C SER A 33 7.37 -8.55 12.72
N LEU A 34 7.77 -7.84 11.66
CA LEU A 34 8.91 -8.24 10.83
C LEU A 34 10.25 -8.13 11.54
N ALA A 35 10.44 -7.08 12.34
CA ALA A 35 11.65 -6.93 13.13
C ALA A 35 11.75 -7.98 14.26
N GLU A 36 10.63 -8.34 14.89
CA GLU A 36 10.54 -9.43 15.87
C GLU A 36 10.87 -10.79 15.24
N GLY A 37 10.36 -11.07 14.03
CA GLY A 37 10.73 -12.28 13.29
C GLY A 37 12.22 -12.34 12.96
N TRP A 38 12.80 -11.20 12.56
CA TRP A 38 14.24 -11.08 12.32
C TRP A 38 15.07 -11.29 13.58
N LEU A 39 14.59 -10.82 14.75
CA LEU A 39 15.24 -11.03 16.05
C LEU A 39 15.29 -12.51 16.48
N VAL A 40 14.26 -13.29 16.19
CA VAL A 40 14.25 -14.73 16.53
C VAL A 40 15.34 -15.48 15.77
N GLU A 41 15.72 -14.98 14.60
CA GLU A 41 16.69 -15.61 13.71
C GLU A 41 18.14 -15.14 13.96
N ASN A 42 18.34 -14.04 14.70
CA ASN A 42 19.67 -13.45 14.91
C ASN A 42 19.92 -13.09 16.39
N GLU A 43 21.02 -13.57 16.99
CA GLU A 43 21.46 -13.15 18.34
C GLU A 43 21.91 -11.69 18.34
N TYR A 44 21.16 -10.76 18.94
CA TYR A 44 21.41 -9.31 18.78
C TYR A 44 21.27 -8.43 20.04
N GLU A 45 21.94 -7.27 19.97
CA GLU A 45 21.80 -6.13 20.88
C GLU A 45 20.52 -5.32 20.59
N MET A 46 19.92 -4.74 21.63
CA MET A 46 18.65 -3.98 21.56
C MET A 46 18.69 -2.76 20.60
N SER A 47 19.88 -2.24 20.29
CA SER A 47 20.10 -1.12 19.37
C SER A 47 19.74 -1.46 17.92
N ASP A 48 19.97 -2.69 17.49
CA ASP A 48 19.67 -3.14 16.12
C ASP A 48 18.17 -3.41 15.91
N TYR A 49 17.45 -3.77 16.96
CA TYR A 49 15.98 -3.93 16.90
C TYR A 49 15.26 -2.64 16.49
N LEU A 50 15.56 -1.52 17.16
CA LEU A 50 14.92 -0.24 16.87
C LEU A 50 15.21 0.24 15.43
N SER A 51 16.40 -0.05 14.93
CA SER A 51 16.79 0.24 13.55
C SER A 51 15.96 -0.58 12.56
N GLU A 52 15.82 -1.88 12.81
CA GLU A 52 15.09 -2.78 11.91
C GLU A 52 13.57 -2.52 11.93
N VAL A 53 12.98 -2.22 13.10
CA VAL A 53 11.57 -1.77 13.20
C VAL A 53 11.35 -0.52 12.35
N LYS A 54 12.20 0.50 12.52
CA LYS A 54 12.05 1.77 11.79
C LYS A 54 12.19 1.58 10.28
N LYS A 55 13.14 0.74 9.85
CA LYS A 55 13.35 0.37 8.46
C LYS A 55 12.13 -0.34 7.88
N ASN A 56 11.63 -1.37 8.55
CA ASN A 56 10.48 -2.15 8.09
C ASN A 56 9.19 -1.31 8.06
N THR A 57 8.93 -0.51 9.09
CA THR A 57 7.81 0.45 9.10
C THR A 57 7.91 1.43 7.94
N SER A 58 9.10 1.97 7.66
CA SER A 58 9.29 2.90 6.53
C SER A 58 8.99 2.24 5.18
N ILE A 59 9.38 0.97 5.01
CA ILE A 59 9.07 0.20 3.79
C ILE A 59 7.55 0.06 3.61
N PHE A 60 6.80 -0.25 4.67
CA PHE A 60 5.33 -0.35 4.59
C PHE A 60 4.67 1.00 4.29
N ILE A 61 5.15 2.09 4.88
CA ILE A 61 4.63 3.44 4.61
C ILE A 61 4.87 3.81 3.14
N VAL A 62 6.08 3.61 2.63
CA VAL A 62 6.44 3.93 1.23
C VAL A 62 5.61 3.08 0.27
N THR A 63 5.58 1.77 0.48
CA THR A 63 4.83 0.84 -0.38
C THR A 63 3.33 1.14 -0.34
N GLY A 64 2.78 1.35 0.86
CA GLY A 64 1.37 1.71 1.04
C GLY A 64 1.02 3.04 0.38
N SER A 65 1.91 4.03 0.43
CA SER A 65 1.73 5.33 -0.24
C SER A 65 1.72 5.21 -1.76
N ILE A 66 2.60 4.38 -2.33
CA ILE A 66 2.61 4.11 -3.78
C ILE A 66 1.31 3.42 -4.20
N LEU A 67 0.89 2.38 -3.48
CA LEU A 67 -0.35 1.65 -3.75
C LEU A 67 -1.58 2.57 -3.66
N LEU A 68 -1.63 3.41 -2.63
CA LEU A 68 -2.68 4.41 -2.45
C LEU A 68 -2.69 5.44 -3.58
N GLY A 69 -1.51 5.92 -3.99
CA GLY A 69 -1.35 6.85 -5.10
C GLY A 69 -1.86 6.27 -6.43
N ILE A 70 -1.56 5.01 -6.71
CA ILE A 70 -2.08 4.29 -7.89
C ILE A 70 -3.60 4.14 -7.79
N GLY A 71 -4.13 3.76 -6.62
CA GLY A 71 -5.57 3.61 -6.41
C GLY A 71 -6.33 4.91 -6.62
N LEU A 72 -5.87 6.00 -6.01
CA LEU A 72 -6.45 7.34 -6.18
C LEU A 72 -6.36 7.81 -7.63
N SER A 73 -5.21 7.65 -8.28
CA SER A 73 -5.03 8.02 -9.69
C SER A 73 -5.99 7.27 -10.60
N THR A 74 -6.24 5.98 -10.30
CA THR A 74 -7.19 5.15 -11.03
C THR A 74 -8.62 5.65 -10.87
N VAL A 75 -9.02 6.03 -9.66
CA VAL A 75 -10.35 6.59 -9.39
C VAL A 75 -10.54 7.94 -10.10
N VAL A 76 -9.54 8.83 -10.03
CA VAL A 76 -9.57 10.13 -10.73
C VAL A 76 -9.67 9.94 -12.24
N PHE A 77 -8.86 9.03 -12.81
CA PHE A 77 -8.92 8.71 -14.23
C PHE A 77 -10.28 8.15 -14.64
N ALA A 78 -10.83 7.24 -13.84
CA ALA A 78 -12.15 6.67 -14.09
C ALA A 78 -13.25 7.75 -14.06
N PHE A 79 -13.21 8.63 -13.06
CA PHE A 79 -14.15 9.73 -12.93
C PHE A 79 -14.06 10.70 -14.11
N TYR A 80 -12.85 11.10 -14.50
CA TYR A 80 -12.62 11.94 -15.68
C TYR A 80 -13.21 11.31 -16.95
N LYS A 81 -12.97 10.01 -17.15
CA LYS A 81 -13.47 9.31 -18.32
C LYS A 81 -15.00 9.20 -18.35
N VAL A 82 -15.64 8.99 -17.19
CA VAL A 82 -17.11 8.98 -17.09
C VAL A 82 -17.69 10.35 -17.46
N LEU A 83 -17.07 11.45 -17.01
CA LEU A 83 -17.52 12.81 -17.34
C LEU A 83 -17.31 13.19 -18.81
N ASN A 84 -16.24 12.70 -19.44
CA ASN A 84 -15.89 13.04 -20.82
C ASN A 84 -16.47 12.10 -21.89
N ILE A 85 -17.16 11.03 -21.49
CA ILE A 85 -18.03 10.30 -22.41
C ILE A 85 -19.26 11.19 -22.62
N LYS A 86 -19.20 12.04 -23.66
CA LYS A 86 -20.41 12.62 -24.26
C LYS A 86 -21.28 11.46 -24.75
N ASP A 87 -22.56 11.48 -24.39
CA ASP A 87 -23.60 10.68 -25.05
C ASP A 87 -23.53 10.83 -26.58
#